data_AF-A0A924VZQ4-F1
#
_entry.id   AF-A0A924VZQ4-F1
#
_cell.length_a   1.000
_cell.length_b   1.000
_cell.length_c   1.000
_cell.angle_alpha   90.00
_cell.angle_beta   90.00
_cell.angle_gamma   90.00
#
_symmetry.space_group_name_H-M   'P 1'
#
loop_
_entity.id
_entity.type
_entity.pdbx_description
1 polymer ?
#
loop_
_entity_poly.entity_id
_entity_poly.type
_entity_poly.pdbx_seq_one_letter_code
_entity_poly.pdbx_strand_id
1 'polypeptide(L)'
;MPLGALLLAASVGACANMEPGMNSGMNSGMANGASNMPAMDHMTPTQASVTSMIARWPEASRTAAADMMQKYGPPQEATATMLMWRNNGPWAWTRIDNVETEHLFPARHPDVMEQAISYRVPPAMFDELAAYDGSVHVRRTQGWLSARCDKEGANFLALNLAHDIVENGRSVEDARRYYARAIQTFTSTGRMDPYMQRLTFTPPRGDQGDHDMMAPPAS
;
A
#
# COMPACT_ATOMS: atom_id res chain seq x y z
N MET A 1 -10.48 -31.13 43.66
CA MET A 1 -11.64 -30.66 44.46
C MET A 1 -11.81 -29.16 44.22
N PRO A 2 -13.05 -28.65 44.16
CA PRO A 2 -13.57 -28.06 42.91
C PRO A 2 -14.19 -26.65 43.09
N LEU A 3 -14.81 -26.18 41.99
CA LEU A 3 -15.97 -25.27 41.91
C LEU A 3 -15.74 -23.76 42.00
N GLY A 4 -16.37 -23.06 41.06
CA GLY A 4 -16.66 -21.64 41.18
C GLY A 4 -17.14 -20.96 39.90
N ALA A 5 -18.14 -21.52 39.22
CA ALA A 5 -18.92 -20.77 38.25
C ALA A 5 -19.91 -19.85 39.00
N LEU A 6 -20.06 -18.60 38.54
CA LEU A 6 -21.24 -17.80 38.87
C LEU A 6 -21.74 -17.06 37.63
N LEU A 7 -22.89 -17.55 37.13
CA LEU A 7 -23.86 -16.82 36.33
C LEU A 7 -24.50 -15.71 37.17
N LEU A 8 -24.92 -14.63 36.53
CA LEU A 8 -26.20 -13.90 36.67
C LEU A 8 -26.02 -12.54 35.97
N ALA A 9 -27.00 -11.88 35.36
CA ALA A 9 -28.30 -12.20 34.78
C ALA A 9 -28.70 -10.92 34.02
N ALA A 10 -29.54 -11.09 33.01
CA ALA A 10 -30.12 -10.03 32.20
C ALA A 10 -31.13 -9.15 32.97
N SER A 11 -31.35 -7.92 32.49
CA SER A 11 -32.70 -7.35 32.29
C SER A 11 -32.60 -5.98 31.59
N VAL A 12 -33.19 -5.85 30.39
CA VAL A 12 -34.54 -5.32 30.06
C VAL A 12 -34.60 -3.78 30.04
N GLY A 13 -34.92 -3.22 28.88
CA GLY A 13 -35.33 -1.82 28.71
C GLY A 13 -35.80 -1.58 27.28
N ALA A 14 -37.12 -1.57 27.10
CA ALA A 14 -37.83 -1.47 25.83
C ALA A 14 -38.24 -0.03 25.48
N CYS A 15 -38.82 0.10 24.27
CA CYS A 15 -39.68 1.18 23.76
C CYS A 15 -38.94 2.41 23.18
N ALA A 16 -39.33 3.04 22.06
CA ALA A 16 -40.60 3.06 21.36
C ALA A 16 -40.43 3.45 19.88
N ASN A 17 -41.36 2.97 19.06
CA ASN A 17 -41.68 3.48 17.72
C ASN A 17 -42.33 4.86 17.80
N MET A 18 -41.98 5.77 16.90
CA MET A 18 -42.81 6.93 16.53
C MET A 18 -42.43 7.42 15.12
N GLU A 19 -43.27 7.08 14.15
CA GLU A 19 -43.63 7.89 12.97
C GLU A 19 -45.15 8.12 13.09
N PRO A 20 -45.74 9.27 12.68
CA PRO A 20 -45.89 9.56 11.24
C PRO A 20 -45.93 11.07 10.86
N GLY A 21 -45.83 11.36 9.56
CA GLY A 21 -46.12 12.71 9.04
C GLY A 21 -45.95 12.85 7.54
N MET A 22 -46.94 12.40 6.77
CA MET A 22 -47.13 12.73 5.35
C MET A 22 -47.39 14.24 5.17
N ASN A 23 -46.78 14.86 4.14
CA ASN A 23 -47.54 15.80 3.31
C ASN A 23 -47.04 15.81 1.86
N SER A 24 -48.02 15.82 0.97
CA SER A 24 -47.96 15.74 -0.47
C SER A 24 -47.70 17.12 -1.10
N GLY A 25 -46.94 17.13 -2.20
CA GLY A 25 -46.73 18.29 -3.04
C GLY A 25 -46.38 17.85 -4.45
N MET A 26 -47.38 17.87 -5.32
CA MET A 26 -47.26 17.60 -6.76
C MET A 26 -46.28 18.58 -7.41
N ASN A 27 -45.36 18.09 -8.25
CA ASN A 27 -44.99 18.82 -9.45
C ASN A 27 -44.73 17.85 -10.60
N SER A 28 -45.55 17.98 -11.62
CA SER A 28 -45.55 17.25 -12.87
C SER A 28 -44.52 17.80 -13.85
N GLY A 29 -43.77 16.91 -14.48
CA GLY A 29 -43.24 17.09 -15.83
C GLY A 29 -41.98 17.93 -15.96
N MET A 30 -40.84 17.26 -16.14
CA MET A 30 -40.03 17.36 -17.37
C MET A 30 -39.13 16.13 -17.44
N ALA A 31 -39.42 15.28 -18.41
CA ALA A 31 -38.55 14.18 -18.79
C ALA A 31 -37.26 14.76 -19.39
N ASN A 32 -36.14 14.63 -18.68
CA ASN A 32 -34.82 14.67 -19.28
C ASN A 32 -34.23 13.27 -19.16
N GLY A 33 -34.13 12.60 -20.31
CA GLY A 33 -33.49 11.30 -20.44
C GLY A 33 -32.00 11.39 -20.10
N ALA A 34 -31.67 11.30 -18.82
CA ALA A 34 -30.40 10.76 -18.41
C ALA A 34 -30.51 9.25 -18.57
N SER A 35 -29.90 8.73 -19.62
CA SER A 35 -29.64 7.30 -19.79
C SER A 35 -29.11 6.75 -18.47
N ASN A 36 -29.92 5.93 -17.82
CA ASN A 36 -29.51 5.09 -16.71
C ASN A 36 -28.54 4.05 -17.28
N MET A 37 -27.29 4.45 -17.51
CA MET A 37 -26.23 3.48 -17.80
C MET A 37 -26.12 2.63 -16.53
N PRO A 38 -26.29 1.30 -16.62
CA PRO A 38 -26.02 0.45 -15.48
C PRO A 38 -24.60 0.77 -15.01
N ALA A 39 -24.42 0.94 -13.69
CA ALA A 39 -23.09 0.94 -13.11
C ALA A 39 -22.36 -0.24 -13.73
N MET A 40 -21.30 0.01 -14.50
CA MET A 40 -20.45 -1.06 -14.98
C MET A 40 -19.94 -1.71 -13.71
N ASP A 41 -20.45 -2.91 -13.43
CA ASP A 41 -19.99 -3.75 -12.35
C ASP A 41 -18.51 -3.95 -12.64
N HIS A 42 -17.65 -3.16 -11.99
CA HIS A 42 -16.21 -3.32 -12.05
C HIS A 42 -15.94 -4.62 -11.31
N MET A 43 -16.13 -5.74 -12.01
CA MET A 43 -15.97 -7.06 -11.45
C MET A 43 -14.53 -7.16 -10.98
N THR A 44 -14.36 -7.15 -9.66
CA THR A 44 -13.05 -7.31 -9.03
C THR A 44 -12.38 -8.53 -9.65
N PRO A 45 -11.15 -8.41 -10.18
CA PRO A 45 -10.45 -9.54 -10.77
C PRO A 45 -10.43 -10.73 -9.81
N THR A 46 -10.75 -11.93 -10.30
CA THR A 46 -10.58 -13.14 -9.50
C THR A 46 -9.13 -13.60 -9.58
N GLN A 47 -8.63 -14.28 -8.55
CA GLN A 47 -7.27 -14.83 -8.56
C GLN A 47 -7.01 -15.72 -9.79
N ALA A 48 -7.98 -16.55 -10.19
CA ALA A 48 -7.88 -17.37 -11.39
C ALA A 48 -7.74 -16.53 -12.67
N SER A 49 -8.53 -15.47 -12.81
CA SER A 49 -8.45 -14.56 -13.96
C SER A 49 -7.10 -13.84 -14.04
N VAL A 50 -6.56 -13.40 -12.89
CA VAL A 50 -5.27 -12.72 -12.81
C VAL A 50 -4.13 -13.70 -13.15
N THR A 51 -4.13 -14.90 -12.59
CA THR A 51 -3.12 -15.93 -12.90
C THR A 51 -3.09 -16.25 -14.40
N SER A 52 -4.25 -16.34 -15.05
CA SER A 52 -4.32 -16.54 -16.51
C SER A 52 -3.76 -15.34 -17.27
N MET A 53 -4.07 -14.12 -16.85
CA MET A 53 -3.63 -12.88 -17.47
C MET A 53 -2.10 -12.72 -17.43
N ILE A 54 -1.48 -13.04 -16.30
CA ILE A 54 -0.02 -12.85 -16.10
C ILE A 54 0.82 -14.05 -16.54
N ALA A 55 0.22 -15.09 -17.12
CA ALA A 55 0.91 -16.34 -17.46
C ALA A 55 2.16 -16.15 -18.35
N ARG A 56 2.22 -15.07 -19.12
CA ARG A 56 3.34 -14.72 -20.02
C ARG A 56 4.24 -13.60 -19.50
N TRP A 57 3.97 -13.06 -18.31
CA TRP A 57 4.84 -12.04 -17.70
C TRP A 57 6.20 -12.63 -17.32
N PRO A 58 7.24 -11.81 -17.10
CA PRO A 58 8.51 -12.29 -16.57
C PRO A 58 8.35 -13.04 -15.25
N GLU A 59 9.28 -13.96 -14.96
CA GLU A 59 9.19 -14.84 -13.80
C GLU A 59 9.14 -14.06 -12.48
N ALA A 60 10.00 -13.04 -12.32
CA ALA A 60 10.01 -12.24 -11.11
C ALA A 60 8.67 -11.54 -10.87
N SER A 61 8.07 -10.95 -11.91
CA SER A 61 6.74 -10.32 -11.81
C SER A 61 5.65 -11.33 -11.45
N ARG A 62 5.67 -12.55 -12.01
CA ARG A 62 4.69 -13.59 -11.66
C ARG A 62 4.85 -14.05 -10.21
N THR A 63 6.08 -14.21 -9.74
CA THR A 63 6.38 -14.60 -8.35
C THR A 63 5.91 -13.52 -7.38
N ALA A 64 6.28 -12.26 -7.60
CA ALA A 64 5.80 -11.14 -6.79
C ALA A 64 4.26 -11.06 -6.77
N ALA A 65 3.62 -11.26 -7.93
CA ALA A 65 2.15 -11.26 -8.02
C ALA A 65 1.52 -12.41 -7.24
N ALA A 66 2.09 -13.61 -7.30
CA ALA A 66 1.62 -14.76 -6.53
C ALA A 66 1.74 -14.51 -5.02
N ASP A 67 2.88 -13.97 -4.56
CA ASP A 67 3.12 -13.65 -3.16
C ASP A 67 2.13 -12.60 -2.66
N MET A 68 1.92 -11.52 -3.43
CA MET A 68 0.96 -10.47 -3.05
C MET A 68 -0.48 -10.97 -3.08
N MET A 69 -0.86 -11.79 -4.06
CA MET A 69 -2.19 -12.41 -4.08
C MET A 69 -2.42 -13.36 -2.91
N GLN A 70 -1.40 -14.14 -2.54
CA GLN A 70 -1.47 -15.03 -1.38
C GLN A 70 -1.66 -14.25 -0.08
N LYS A 71 -0.96 -13.12 0.07
CA LYS A 71 -0.97 -12.33 1.30
C LYS A 71 -2.16 -11.38 1.41
N TYR A 72 -2.54 -10.74 0.31
CA TYR A 72 -3.50 -9.63 0.29
C TYR A 72 -4.78 -9.92 -0.51
N GLY A 73 -4.91 -11.10 -1.10
CA GLY A 73 -6.02 -11.43 -2.00
C GLY A 73 -5.82 -10.84 -3.41
N PRO A 74 -6.80 -10.98 -4.31
CA PRO A 74 -6.68 -10.46 -5.67
C PRO A 74 -6.52 -8.93 -5.71
N PRO A 75 -5.82 -8.39 -6.73
CA PRO A 75 -5.71 -6.95 -6.92
C PRO A 75 -7.06 -6.31 -7.26
N GLN A 76 -7.23 -5.04 -6.93
CA GLN A 76 -8.41 -4.27 -7.32
C GLN A 76 -8.39 -3.91 -8.81
N GLU A 77 -7.19 -3.72 -9.39
CA GLU A 77 -7.03 -3.45 -10.82
C GLU A 77 -6.05 -4.45 -11.43
N ALA A 78 -6.44 -5.05 -12.55
CA ALA A 78 -5.59 -5.97 -13.30
C ALA A 78 -5.69 -5.65 -14.79
N THR A 79 -4.53 -5.45 -15.42
CA THR A 79 -4.38 -5.18 -16.85
C THR A 79 -3.32 -6.11 -17.43
N ALA A 80 -3.20 -6.15 -18.75
CA ALA A 80 -2.18 -6.95 -19.42
C ALA A 80 -0.73 -6.62 -19.00
N THR A 81 -0.48 -5.46 -18.39
CA THR A 81 0.86 -4.98 -18.06
C THR A 81 1.06 -4.59 -16.59
N MET A 82 0.01 -4.53 -15.78
CA MET A 82 0.06 -4.00 -14.42
C MET A 82 -1.03 -4.59 -13.52
N LEU A 83 -0.66 -4.89 -12.27
CA LEU A 83 -1.56 -5.22 -11.16
C LEU A 83 -1.47 -4.14 -10.07
N MET A 84 -2.61 -3.75 -9.49
CA MET A 84 -2.68 -2.75 -8.42
C MET A 84 -3.50 -3.26 -7.23
N TRP A 85 -2.90 -3.18 -6.06
CA TRP A 85 -3.60 -3.18 -4.79
C TRP A 85 -3.61 -1.78 -4.20
N ARG A 86 -4.74 -1.40 -3.60
CA ARG A 86 -4.89 -0.15 -2.86
C ARG A 86 -5.18 -0.46 -1.40
N ASN A 87 -4.60 0.33 -0.50
CA ASN A 87 -4.84 0.24 0.95
C ASN A 87 -4.69 -1.19 1.51
N ASN A 88 -3.63 -1.89 1.12
CA ASN A 88 -3.38 -3.27 1.53
C ASN A 88 -2.31 -3.34 2.64
N GLY A 89 -2.67 -3.85 3.81
CA GLY A 89 -1.75 -3.93 4.95
C GLY A 89 -1.23 -2.55 5.35
N PRO A 90 0.10 -2.33 5.44
CA PRO A 90 0.68 -1.01 5.74
C PRO A 90 0.79 -0.10 4.51
N TRP A 91 0.49 -0.61 3.32
CA TRP A 91 0.74 0.07 2.06
C TRP A 91 -0.44 0.97 1.66
N ALA A 92 -0.15 2.20 1.24
CA ALA A 92 -1.11 3.03 0.52
C ALA A 92 -1.49 2.36 -0.81
N TRP A 93 -0.51 1.75 -1.48
CA TRP A 93 -0.71 0.90 -2.64
C TRP A 93 0.47 -0.04 -2.86
N THR A 94 0.21 -1.13 -3.58
CA THR A 94 1.21 -2.05 -4.13
C THR A 94 0.95 -2.17 -5.62
N ARG A 95 1.98 -1.94 -6.44
CA ARG A 95 1.93 -2.06 -7.90
C ARG A 95 2.93 -3.12 -8.35
N ILE A 96 2.52 -3.98 -9.28
CA ILE A 96 3.42 -4.92 -9.94
C ILE A 96 3.32 -4.73 -11.46
N ASP A 97 4.47 -4.60 -12.11
CA ASP A 97 4.57 -4.41 -13.57
C ASP A 97 5.04 -5.70 -14.27
N ASN A 98 4.68 -5.85 -15.54
CA ASN A 98 5.19 -6.92 -16.41
C ASN A 98 6.56 -6.59 -17.05
N VAL A 99 7.19 -5.50 -16.64
CA VAL A 99 8.49 -5.05 -17.10
C VAL A 99 9.47 -5.10 -15.93
N GLU A 100 10.60 -5.75 -16.15
CA GLU A 100 11.72 -5.81 -15.22
C GLU A 100 12.65 -4.60 -15.47
N THR A 101 13.02 -3.91 -14.40
CA THR A 101 14.13 -2.94 -14.43
C THR A 101 15.29 -3.53 -13.66
N GLU A 102 16.48 -3.55 -14.23
CA GLU A 102 17.63 -4.11 -13.51
C GLU A 102 18.11 -3.17 -12.41
N HIS A 103 18.24 -3.70 -11.19
CA HIS A 103 18.83 -3.03 -10.05
C HIS A 103 20.04 -3.82 -9.54
N LEU A 104 21.17 -3.14 -9.35
CA LEU A 104 22.46 -3.79 -9.03
C LEU A 104 22.81 -3.76 -7.54
N PHE A 105 22.08 -3.00 -6.72
CA PHE A 105 22.35 -2.86 -5.30
C PHE A 105 21.30 -3.61 -4.47
N PRO A 106 21.68 -4.31 -3.39
CA PRO A 106 23.04 -4.66 -2.94
C PRO A 106 23.64 -5.82 -3.76
N ALA A 107 22.81 -6.46 -4.59
CA ALA A 107 23.18 -7.43 -5.60
C ALA A 107 22.21 -7.30 -6.78
N ARG A 108 22.59 -7.87 -7.94
CA ARG A 108 21.75 -7.86 -9.15
C ARG A 108 20.40 -8.55 -8.91
N HIS A 109 19.32 -7.83 -9.13
CA HIS A 109 17.95 -8.35 -9.11
C HIS A 109 17.02 -7.46 -9.97
N PRO A 110 15.84 -7.96 -10.38
CA PRO A 110 14.87 -7.16 -11.11
C PRO A 110 13.92 -6.39 -10.18
N ASP A 111 13.61 -5.17 -10.54
CA ASP A 111 12.64 -4.30 -9.88
C ASP A 111 11.28 -4.39 -10.61
N VAL A 112 10.36 -5.16 -10.03
CA VAL A 112 9.03 -5.44 -10.63
C VAL A 112 7.86 -4.99 -9.78
N MET A 113 8.06 -4.79 -8.47
CA MET A 113 7.04 -4.41 -7.50
C MET A 113 7.41 -3.11 -6.81
N GLU A 114 6.53 -2.12 -6.86
CA GLU A 114 6.65 -0.87 -6.11
C GLU A 114 5.58 -0.80 -5.04
N GLN A 115 5.96 -0.43 -3.82
CA GLN A 115 5.05 -0.30 -2.69
C GLN A 115 5.25 1.04 -2.02
N ALA A 116 4.16 1.72 -1.72
CA ALA A 116 4.18 3.07 -1.15
C ALA A 116 3.47 3.15 0.19
N ILE A 117 3.93 4.08 1.00
CA ILE A 117 3.29 4.52 2.23
C ILE A 117 2.98 6.01 2.15
N SER A 118 1.95 6.44 2.89
CA SER A 118 1.77 7.86 3.20
C SER A 118 2.92 8.30 4.12
N TYR A 119 3.76 9.21 3.63
CA TYR A 119 4.94 9.68 4.35
C TYR A 119 5.40 11.03 3.80
N ARG A 120 5.46 12.05 4.66
CA ARG A 120 6.03 13.35 4.31
C ARG A 120 7.53 13.35 4.56
N VAL A 121 8.31 13.44 3.48
CA VAL A 121 9.75 13.65 3.58
C VAL A 121 10.03 15.15 3.61
N PRO A 122 10.79 15.67 4.60
CA PRO A 122 11.25 17.05 4.59
C PRO A 122 12.10 17.34 3.33
N PRO A 123 11.90 18.47 2.63
CA PRO A 123 12.65 18.80 1.41
C PRO A 123 14.18 18.70 1.56
N ALA A 124 14.71 19.04 2.73
CA ALA A 124 16.14 18.96 3.03
C ALA A 124 16.71 17.52 3.00
N MET A 125 15.86 16.49 3.05
CA MET A 125 16.29 15.07 3.07
C MET A 125 16.23 14.41 1.68
N PHE A 126 15.88 15.13 0.63
CA PHE A 126 15.72 14.55 -0.71
C PHE A 126 17.05 14.03 -1.27
N ASP A 127 18.13 14.79 -1.10
CA ASP A 127 19.46 14.42 -1.58
C ASP A 127 19.98 13.18 -0.83
N GLU A 128 19.74 13.09 0.47
CA GLU A 128 20.12 11.94 1.30
C GLU A 128 19.40 10.67 0.85
N LEU A 129 18.08 10.74 0.60
CA LEU A 129 17.32 9.58 0.14
C LEU A 129 17.68 9.18 -1.29
N ALA A 130 17.96 10.15 -2.17
CA ALA A 130 18.44 9.87 -3.53
C ALA A 130 19.84 9.23 -3.54
N ALA A 131 20.72 9.61 -2.61
CA ALA A 131 22.04 9.00 -2.44
C ALA A 131 21.97 7.61 -1.77
N TYR A 132 20.93 7.38 -0.98
CA TYR A 132 20.73 6.13 -0.24
C TYR A 132 20.41 4.95 -1.14
N ASP A 133 19.35 5.02 -1.94
CA ASP A 133 18.88 3.89 -2.75
C ASP A 133 18.13 4.40 -3.99
N GLY A 134 18.55 3.93 -5.17
CA GLY A 134 17.98 4.37 -6.45
C GLY A 134 16.54 3.89 -6.68
N SER A 135 16.07 2.94 -5.87
CA SER A 135 14.72 2.40 -5.94
C SER A 135 13.80 2.96 -4.85
N VAL A 136 14.28 3.89 -4.02
CA VAL A 136 13.46 4.68 -3.10
C VAL A 136 13.01 5.97 -3.78
N HIS A 137 11.70 6.18 -3.86
CA HIS A 137 11.12 7.33 -4.55
C HIS A 137 10.33 8.21 -3.59
N VAL A 138 10.66 9.49 -3.59
CA VAL A 138 9.93 10.52 -2.83
C VAL A 138 8.98 11.26 -3.77
N ARG A 139 7.67 11.21 -3.49
CA ARG A 139 6.63 11.92 -4.24
C ARG A 139 6.04 13.01 -3.35
N ARG A 140 6.74 14.14 -3.23
CA ARG A 140 6.42 15.24 -2.30
C ARG A 140 4.96 15.70 -2.37
N THR A 141 4.50 16.00 -3.58
CA THR A 141 3.14 16.53 -3.83
C THR A 141 2.06 15.56 -3.41
N GLN A 142 2.28 14.26 -3.59
CA GLN A 142 1.33 13.22 -3.22
C GLN A 142 1.49 12.77 -1.76
N GLY A 143 2.61 13.10 -1.12
CA GLY A 143 2.91 12.67 0.24
C GLY A 143 3.26 11.20 0.33
N TRP A 144 3.92 10.66 -0.68
CA TRP A 144 4.31 9.26 -0.69
C TRP A 144 5.81 9.06 -0.64
N LEU A 145 6.21 8.05 0.11
CA LEU A 145 7.51 7.41 0.02
C LEU A 145 7.29 5.98 -0.45
N SER A 146 7.99 5.56 -1.50
CA SER A 146 7.89 4.20 -2.05
C SER A 146 9.25 3.55 -2.22
N ALA A 147 9.25 2.23 -2.26
CA ALA A 147 10.40 1.42 -2.62
C ALA A 147 10.01 0.43 -3.73
N ARG A 148 10.95 0.15 -4.63
CA ARG A 148 10.79 -0.82 -5.72
C ARG A 148 11.78 -1.98 -5.56
N CYS A 149 11.30 -3.21 -5.71
CA CYS A 149 12.11 -4.45 -5.63
C CYS A 149 11.32 -5.65 -6.22
N ASP A 150 11.85 -6.87 -6.14
CA ASP A 150 11.12 -8.11 -6.41
C ASP A 150 10.47 -8.73 -5.16
N LYS A 151 10.85 -8.28 -3.96
CA LYS A 151 10.37 -8.84 -2.68
C LYS A 151 9.84 -7.75 -1.75
N GLU A 152 8.71 -8.01 -1.12
CA GLU A 152 8.10 -7.07 -0.15
C GLU A 152 9.02 -6.83 1.06
N GLY A 153 9.71 -7.87 1.52
CA GLY A 153 10.64 -7.72 2.64
C GLY A 153 11.80 -6.78 2.34
N ALA A 154 12.23 -6.69 1.09
CA ALA A 154 13.24 -5.72 0.67
C ALA A 154 12.67 -4.29 0.65
N ASN A 155 11.42 -4.12 0.22
CA ASN A 155 10.72 -2.83 0.32
C ASN A 155 10.54 -2.38 1.78
N PHE A 156 10.20 -3.29 2.71
CA PHE A 156 10.18 -2.96 4.14
C PHE A 156 11.54 -2.47 4.63
N LEU A 157 12.62 -3.18 4.27
CA LEU A 157 13.98 -2.83 4.67
C LEU A 157 14.38 -1.45 4.13
N ALA A 158 14.12 -1.18 2.84
CA ALA A 158 14.41 0.09 2.20
C ALA A 158 13.71 1.26 2.92
N LEU A 159 12.41 1.12 3.18
CA LEU A 159 11.61 2.18 3.80
C LEU A 159 11.94 2.40 5.27
N ASN A 160 12.27 1.35 6.02
CA ASN A 160 12.72 1.49 7.41
C ASN A 160 14.06 2.25 7.50
N LEU A 161 14.98 1.96 6.59
CA LEU A 161 16.26 2.66 6.53
C LEU A 161 16.12 4.10 6.01
N ALA A 162 15.22 4.34 5.06
CA ALA A 162 14.86 5.69 4.63
C ALA A 162 14.29 6.50 5.81
N HIS A 163 13.40 5.91 6.60
CA HIS A 163 12.90 6.54 7.82
C HIS A 163 14.01 6.84 8.83
N ASP A 164 14.95 5.90 9.04
CA ASP A 164 16.09 6.12 9.92
C ASP A 164 16.99 7.28 9.48
N ILE A 165 17.17 7.47 8.17
CA ILE A 165 17.92 8.61 7.61
C ILE A 165 17.17 9.91 7.91
N VAL A 166 15.85 9.94 7.69
CA VAL A 166 15.03 11.13 7.85
C VAL A 166 14.87 11.54 9.32
N GLU A 167 14.60 10.60 10.22
CA GLU A 167 14.15 10.89 11.59
C GLU A 167 15.20 10.53 12.66
N ASN A 168 16.04 9.53 12.40
CA ASN A 168 16.93 8.95 13.42
C ASN A 168 18.42 9.29 13.21
N GLY A 169 18.72 10.15 12.24
CA GLY A 169 20.09 10.62 11.97
C GLY A 169 21.04 9.53 11.46
N ARG A 170 20.51 8.43 10.90
CA ARG A 170 21.34 7.39 10.27
C ARG A 170 22.01 7.98 9.02
N SER A 171 23.31 7.75 8.87
CA SER A 171 24.01 8.14 7.65
C SER A 171 23.62 7.28 6.45
N VAL A 172 23.63 7.86 5.25
CA VAL A 172 23.44 7.13 3.98
C VAL A 172 24.36 5.92 3.86
N GLU A 173 25.63 6.09 4.22
CA GLU A 173 26.63 5.03 4.14
C GLU A 173 26.32 3.86 5.08
N ASP A 174 25.92 4.15 6.31
CA ASP A 174 25.50 3.13 7.27
C ASP A 174 24.23 2.41 6.84
N ALA A 175 23.27 3.14 6.27
CA ALA A 175 22.04 2.55 5.74
C ALA A 175 22.34 1.57 4.60
N ARG A 176 23.18 1.96 3.64
CA ARG A 176 23.60 1.08 2.53
C ARG A 176 24.33 -0.17 3.02
N ARG A 177 25.26 -0.01 3.97
CA ARG A 177 25.95 -1.14 4.61
C ARG A 177 24.99 -2.07 5.35
N TYR A 178 24.03 -1.51 6.08
CA TYR A 178 23.04 -2.29 6.80
C TYR A 178 22.15 -3.08 5.85
N TYR A 179 21.66 -2.43 4.80
CA TYR A 179 20.83 -3.06 3.77
C TYR A 179 21.52 -4.27 3.17
N ALA A 180 22.76 -4.11 2.72
CA ALA A 180 23.54 -5.19 2.10
C ALA A 180 23.74 -6.38 3.06
N ARG A 181 24.04 -6.13 4.34
CA ARG A 181 24.20 -7.19 5.34
C ARG A 181 22.89 -7.92 5.64
N ALA A 182 21.77 -7.20 5.73
CA ALA A 182 20.46 -7.79 6.00
C ALA A 182 20.05 -8.73 4.86
N ILE A 183 20.17 -8.27 3.60
CA ILE A 183 19.91 -9.10 2.42
C ILE A 183 20.87 -10.30 2.37
N GLN A 184 22.17 -10.10 2.60
CA GLN A 184 23.13 -11.20 2.61
C GLN A 184 22.81 -12.25 3.69
N THR A 185 22.41 -11.81 4.88
CA THR A 185 21.99 -12.72 5.97
C THR A 185 20.77 -13.52 5.56
N PHE A 186 19.76 -12.86 5.00
CA PHE A 186 18.56 -13.52 4.51
C PHE A 186 18.89 -14.56 3.42
N THR A 187 19.67 -14.19 2.41
CA THR A 187 20.02 -15.10 1.30
C THR A 187 20.88 -16.27 1.75
N SER A 188 21.79 -16.08 2.71
CA SER A 188 22.72 -17.13 3.16
C SER A 188 22.16 -18.06 4.23
N THR A 189 21.22 -17.59 5.05
CA THR A 189 20.73 -18.35 6.22
C THR A 189 19.22 -18.56 6.23
N GLY A 190 18.47 -17.90 5.35
CA GLY A 190 17.01 -17.85 5.39
C GLY A 190 16.43 -16.99 6.52
N ARG A 191 17.27 -16.44 7.41
CA ARG A 191 16.82 -15.61 8.53
C ARG A 191 16.54 -14.19 8.06
N MET A 192 15.27 -13.78 8.14
CA MET A 192 14.86 -12.40 7.84
C MET A 192 15.23 -11.45 8.98
N ASP A 193 15.86 -10.33 8.62
CA ASP A 193 16.11 -9.21 9.54
C ASP A 193 14.77 -8.60 10.00
N PRO A 194 14.63 -8.10 11.24
CA PRO A 194 13.42 -7.40 11.69
C PRO A 194 12.96 -6.28 10.75
N TYR A 195 13.88 -5.56 10.10
CA TYR A 195 13.56 -4.49 9.15
C TYR A 195 12.95 -5.03 7.85
N MET A 196 13.10 -6.32 7.55
CA MET A 196 12.50 -6.95 6.37
C MET A 196 11.10 -7.51 6.64
N GLN A 197 10.67 -7.59 7.91
CA GLN A 197 9.43 -8.30 8.26
C GLN A 197 8.22 -7.36 8.27
N ARG A 198 8.43 -6.08 8.59
CA ARG A 198 7.41 -5.05 8.73
C ARG A 198 8.06 -3.67 8.78
N LEU A 199 7.25 -2.63 8.68
CA LEU A 199 7.67 -1.29 9.08
C LEU A 199 7.94 -1.26 10.60
N THR A 200 9.04 -0.64 10.99
CA THR A 200 9.46 -0.45 12.40
C THR A 200 8.82 0.78 13.02
N PHE A 201 8.18 1.61 12.20
CA PHE A 201 7.38 2.76 12.56
C PHE A 201 5.96 2.60 12.03
N THR A 202 5.03 3.41 12.53
CA THR A 202 3.66 3.48 12.01
C THR A 202 3.58 4.63 11.01
N PRO A 203 3.37 4.37 9.71
CA PRO A 203 3.19 5.45 8.75
C PRO A 203 1.97 6.31 9.10
N PRO A 204 2.04 7.62 8.90
CA PRO A 204 0.87 8.48 8.92
C PRO A 204 -0.24 7.94 8.02
N ARG A 205 -1.49 8.23 8.37
CA ARG A 205 -2.65 7.94 7.52
C ARG A 205 -3.17 9.23 6.88
N GLY A 206 -3.81 9.10 5.73
CA GLY A 206 -4.39 10.23 5.01
C GLY A 206 -3.36 10.99 4.17
N ASP A 207 -3.73 12.22 3.82
CA ASP A 207 -2.93 13.09 2.97
C ASP A 207 -1.67 13.55 3.70
N GLN A 208 -0.51 13.25 3.13
CA GLN A 208 0.80 13.73 3.57
C GLN A 208 1.44 14.66 2.51
N GLY A 209 0.68 14.95 1.45
CA GLY A 209 1.07 15.78 0.34
C GLY A 209 1.50 17.14 0.83
N ASP A 210 2.69 17.54 0.42
CA ASP A 210 3.03 18.94 0.34
C ASP A 210 2.66 19.37 -1.07
N HIS A 211 1.42 19.86 -1.21
CA HIS A 211 0.82 20.36 -2.46
C HIS A 211 1.65 21.46 -3.12
N ASP A 212 2.71 21.88 -2.43
CA ASP A 212 3.71 22.83 -2.84
C ASP A 212 3.03 24.07 -3.36
N MET A 213 2.49 24.86 -2.42
CA MET A 213 2.22 26.31 -2.50
C MET A 213 0.82 26.77 -2.04
N MET A 214 0.63 28.09 -2.11
CA MET A 214 -0.59 28.79 -1.71
C MET A 214 -1.73 28.47 -2.68
N ALA A 215 -2.77 27.81 -2.16
CA ALA A 215 -4.03 27.64 -2.87
C ALA A 215 -4.71 29.03 -3.04
N PRO A 216 -5.24 29.34 -4.24
CA PRO A 216 -5.79 30.66 -4.58
C PRO A 216 -7.10 30.98 -3.83
N PRO A 217 -7.41 32.27 -3.53
CA PRO A 217 -8.75 32.64 -3.08
C PRO A 217 -9.72 32.65 -4.27
N ALA A 218 -10.78 31.85 -4.22
CA ALA A 218 -11.90 31.99 -5.16
C ALA A 218 -13.24 31.52 -4.57
N SER A 219 -14.10 32.54 -4.39
CA SER A 219 -15.56 32.60 -4.18
C SER A 219 -16.21 31.72 -3.12
#